data_AF-A0A178AZN7-F1
#
_entry.id   AF-A0A178AZN7-F1
#
_cell.length_a   1.000
_cell.length_b   1.000
_cell.length_c   1.000
_cell.angle_alpha   90.00
_cell.angle_beta   90.00
_cell.angle_gamma   90.00
#
_symmetry.space_group_name_H-M   'P 1'
#
loop_
_entity.id
_entity.type
_entity.pdbx_description
1 polymer ?
#
loop_
_entity_poly.entity_id
_entity_poly.type
_entity_poly.pdbx_seq_one_letter_code
_entity_poly.pdbx_strand_id
1 'polypeptide(L)'
;ICYFSAGSYETWRADAGSYARKDWGAPLDPLWPNEYWVDVRSNNVRAIVKKRIERAAAAGCHAVDPDNVDGYNGNQDEWNLPISEYVNYFKFMAGVAHDNGIAIGLKNSMDMIPEVLSLMDFAVNEECHAMNECGTYEPVTEAGKAVFHV
;
A
#
# COMPACT_ATOMS: atom_id res chain seq x y z
N ILE A 1 4.10 13.63 -4.28
CA ILE A 1 3.65 12.26 -3.94
C ILE A 1 2.57 12.42 -2.88
N CYS A 2 1.43 11.76 -3.04
CA CYS A 2 0.29 11.89 -2.13
C CYS A 2 0.09 10.58 -1.37
N TYR A 3 0.31 10.65 -0.06
CA TYR A 3 0.15 9.55 0.87
C TYR A 3 -1.32 9.23 1.13
N PHE A 4 -1.65 7.95 1.24
CA PHE A 4 -2.85 7.47 1.92
C PHE A 4 -2.63 6.02 2.38
N SER A 5 -3.30 5.57 3.43
CA SER A 5 -3.29 4.14 3.76
C SER A 5 -4.18 3.35 2.80
N ALA A 6 -3.61 2.31 2.18
CA ALA A 6 -4.33 1.41 1.28
C ALA A 6 -4.76 0.11 1.98
N GLY A 7 -3.98 -0.35 2.96
CA GLY A 7 -4.27 -1.58 3.70
C GLY A 7 -4.83 -1.37 5.11
N SER A 8 -5.14 -0.13 5.50
CA SER A 8 -5.85 0.14 6.75
C SER A 8 -7.09 1.04 6.56
N TYR A 9 -8.01 0.90 7.50
CA TYR A 9 -9.19 1.70 7.70
C TYR A 9 -8.94 2.68 8.86
N GLU A 10 -8.87 3.95 8.51
CA GLU A 10 -8.66 5.07 9.44
C GLU A 10 -9.99 5.77 9.71
N THR A 11 -10.52 5.64 10.93
CA THR A 11 -11.88 6.11 11.28
C THR A 11 -12.10 7.63 11.14
N TRP A 12 -11.02 8.42 11.09
CA TRP A 12 -11.08 9.89 10.98
C TRP A 12 -11.08 10.40 9.54
N ARG A 13 -10.92 9.54 8.53
CA ARG A 13 -10.92 9.97 7.13
C ARG A 13 -12.32 10.34 6.68
N ALA A 14 -12.43 11.34 5.80
CA ALA A 14 -13.72 11.81 5.30
C ALA A 14 -14.55 10.74 4.56
N ASP A 15 -13.90 9.70 4.04
CA ASP A 15 -14.54 8.56 3.37
C ASP A 15 -14.72 7.33 4.29
N ALA A 16 -14.42 7.44 5.60
CA ALA A 16 -14.50 6.35 6.56
C ALA A 16 -15.87 5.64 6.57
N GLY A 17 -16.96 6.39 6.41
CA GLY A 17 -18.32 5.83 6.33
C GLY A 17 -18.60 4.95 5.10
N SER A 18 -17.65 4.85 4.16
CA SER A 18 -17.76 3.97 2.98
C SER A 18 -17.37 2.52 3.28
N TYR A 19 -16.63 2.26 4.36
CA TYR A 19 -16.25 0.91 4.75
C TYR A 19 -17.43 0.19 5.41
N ALA A 20 -17.75 -1.02 4.94
CA ALA A 20 -18.68 -1.90 5.64
C ALA A 20 -17.95 -2.63 6.77
N ARG A 21 -18.68 -3.09 7.80
CA ARG A 21 -18.06 -3.83 8.91
C ARG A 21 -17.23 -5.02 8.46
N LYS A 22 -17.63 -5.70 7.37
CA LYS A 22 -16.93 -6.87 6.82
C LYS A 22 -15.60 -6.55 6.11
N ASP A 23 -15.33 -5.27 5.86
CA ASP A 23 -14.16 -4.85 5.07
C ASP A 23 -12.89 -4.68 5.92
N TRP A 24 -13.01 -4.73 7.25
CA TRP A 24 -11.90 -4.47 8.16
C TRP A 24 -11.95 -5.37 9.39
N GLY A 25 -10.79 -5.59 10.01
CA GLY A 25 -10.58 -6.61 11.03
C GLY A 25 -9.83 -6.08 12.24
N ALA A 26 -8.69 -6.70 12.50
CA ALA A 26 -7.83 -6.42 13.63
C ALA A 26 -7.38 -4.95 13.70
N PRO A 27 -7.17 -4.39 14.90
CA PRO A 27 -6.49 -3.10 15.03
C PRO A 27 -5.09 -3.17 14.42
N LEU A 28 -4.63 -2.07 13.82
CA LEU A 28 -3.33 -2.02 13.14
C LEU A 28 -2.18 -2.27 14.13
N ASP A 29 -2.04 -1.37 15.09
CA ASP A 29 -1.03 -1.43 16.15
C ASP A 29 -1.45 -0.49 17.31
N PRO A 30 -1.09 -0.77 18.57
CA PRO A 30 -1.45 0.06 19.71
C PRO A 30 -1.05 1.54 19.63
N LEU A 31 0.00 1.88 18.87
CA LEU A 31 0.44 3.26 18.62
C LEU A 31 -0.46 4.00 17.62
N TRP A 32 -1.33 3.28 16.90
CA TRP A 32 -2.22 3.79 15.87
C TRP A 32 -3.69 3.55 16.25
N PRO A 33 -4.20 4.29 17.25
CA PRO A 33 -5.55 4.07 17.75
C PRO A 33 -6.60 4.44 16.69
N ASN A 34 -7.63 3.60 16.57
CA ASN A 34 -8.72 3.73 15.60
C ASN A 34 -8.30 3.53 14.14
N GLU A 35 -7.26 2.73 13.93
CA GLU A 35 -6.81 2.23 12.64
C GLU A 35 -6.88 0.71 12.63
N TYR A 36 -7.38 0.12 11.53
CA TYR A 36 -7.67 -1.31 11.45
C TYR A 36 -7.24 -1.88 10.12
N TRP A 37 -6.70 -3.10 10.09
CA TRP A 37 -6.40 -3.81 8.84
C TRP A 37 -7.67 -4.02 8.00
N VAL A 38 -7.56 -3.86 6.68
CA VAL A 38 -8.65 -4.12 5.73
C VAL A 38 -8.48 -5.46 5.01
N ASP A 39 -9.59 -6.08 4.61
CA ASP A 39 -9.53 -7.23 3.69
C ASP A 39 -9.24 -6.72 2.26
N VAL A 40 -7.99 -6.86 1.81
CA VAL A 40 -7.50 -6.42 0.50
C VAL A 40 -8.17 -7.13 -0.69
N ARG A 41 -8.92 -8.21 -0.45
CA ARG A 41 -9.74 -8.90 -1.46
C ARG A 41 -11.11 -8.23 -1.63
N SER A 42 -11.54 -7.39 -0.70
CA SER A 42 -12.85 -6.76 -0.75
C SER A 42 -12.97 -5.81 -1.94
N ASN A 43 -13.99 -6.04 -2.76
CA ASN A 43 -14.35 -5.13 -3.86
C ASN A 43 -14.71 -3.73 -3.34
N ASN A 44 -15.24 -3.61 -2.12
CA ASN A 44 -15.56 -2.31 -1.54
C ASN A 44 -14.29 -1.54 -1.16
N VAL A 45 -13.33 -2.23 -0.52
CA VAL A 45 -12.00 -1.66 -0.19
C VAL A 45 -11.31 -1.19 -1.48
N ARG A 46 -11.27 -2.04 -2.51
CA ARG A 46 -10.73 -1.68 -3.83
C ARG A 46 -11.43 -0.45 -4.43
N ALA A 47 -12.76 -0.35 -4.33
CA ALA A 47 -13.50 0.81 -4.82
C ALA A 47 -13.17 2.10 -4.04
N ILE A 48 -12.95 2.01 -2.73
CA ILE A 48 -12.54 3.15 -1.89
C ILE A 48 -11.13 3.62 -2.29
N VAL A 49 -10.17 2.69 -2.38
CA VAL A 49 -8.80 3.00 -2.77
C VAL A 49 -8.71 3.53 -4.21
N LYS A 50 -9.50 2.98 -5.14
CA LYS A 50 -9.63 3.55 -6.50
C LYS A 50 -10.00 5.03 -6.46
N LYS A 51 -11.03 5.40 -5.69
CA LYS A 51 -11.47 6.80 -5.54
C LYS A 51 -10.39 7.67 -4.89
N ARG A 52 -9.57 7.12 -3.98
CA ARG A 52 -8.44 7.85 -3.38
C ARG A 52 -7.36 8.14 -4.41
N ILE A 53 -6.99 7.17 -5.25
CA ILE A 53 -6.03 7.36 -6.34
C ILE A 53 -6.56 8.36 -7.39
N GLU A 54 -7.82 8.21 -7.82
CA GLU A 54 -8.47 9.14 -8.75
C GLU A 54 -8.52 10.57 -8.17
N ARG A 55 -8.82 10.71 -6.87
CA ARG A 55 -8.77 12.00 -6.18
C ARG A 55 -7.36 12.59 -6.15
N ALA A 56 -6.34 11.77 -5.91
CA ALA A 56 -4.95 12.21 -5.93
C ALA A 56 -4.56 12.75 -7.32
N ALA A 57 -4.91 12.02 -8.38
CA ALA A 57 -4.70 12.49 -9.75
C ALA A 57 -5.43 13.81 -10.02
N ALA A 58 -6.72 13.90 -9.68
CA ALA A 58 -7.52 15.12 -9.86
C ALA A 58 -6.99 16.33 -9.05
N ALA A 59 -6.30 16.07 -7.94
CA ALA A 59 -5.67 17.10 -7.11
C ALA A 59 -4.27 17.55 -7.62
N GLY A 60 -3.77 16.96 -8.71
CA GLY A 60 -2.46 17.28 -9.29
C GLY A 60 -1.29 16.53 -8.65
N CYS A 61 -1.54 15.44 -7.94
CA CYS A 61 -0.46 14.58 -7.45
C CYS A 61 0.23 13.90 -8.64
N HIS A 62 1.56 13.91 -8.68
CA HIS A 62 2.33 13.17 -9.70
C HIS A 62 2.52 11.69 -9.37
N ALA A 63 2.27 11.31 -8.13
CA ALA A 63 2.38 9.93 -7.67
C ALA A 63 1.60 9.70 -6.37
N VAL A 64 1.33 8.45 -6.05
CA VAL A 64 0.75 7.99 -4.78
C VAL A 64 1.73 7.12 -3.99
N ASP A 65 1.62 7.19 -2.67
CA ASP A 65 2.34 6.38 -1.68
C ASP A 65 1.30 5.62 -0.83
N PRO A 66 0.88 4.40 -1.26
CA PRO A 66 -0.15 3.62 -0.59
C PRO A 66 0.45 2.80 0.57
N ASP A 67 0.08 3.14 1.80
CA ASP A 67 0.64 2.55 3.02
C ASP A 67 -0.05 1.25 3.47
N ASN A 68 0.58 0.55 4.42
CA ASN A 68 0.08 -0.66 5.08
C ASN A 68 -0.20 -1.81 4.10
N VAL A 69 0.67 -2.04 3.11
CA VAL A 69 0.52 -3.11 2.11
C VAL A 69 1.27 -4.39 2.47
N ASP A 70 1.53 -4.59 3.76
CA ASP A 70 2.38 -5.63 4.38
C ASP A 70 1.64 -6.48 5.43
N GLY A 71 0.31 -6.38 5.53
CA GLY A 71 -0.46 -7.10 6.55
C GLY A 71 -0.37 -8.64 6.50
N TYR A 72 0.11 -9.21 5.38
CA TYR A 72 0.45 -10.65 5.28
C TYR A 72 1.66 -11.03 6.15
N ASN A 73 2.58 -10.09 6.39
CA ASN A 73 3.78 -10.35 7.16
C ASN A 73 3.38 -10.61 8.62
N GLY A 74 3.78 -11.76 9.16
CA GLY A 74 3.39 -12.17 10.52
C GLY A 74 1.89 -12.35 10.74
N ASN A 75 1.06 -12.38 9.68
CA ASN A 75 -0.41 -12.39 9.78
C ASN A 75 -0.95 -11.23 10.63
N GLN A 76 -0.38 -10.03 10.46
CA GLN A 76 -0.82 -8.82 11.17
C GLN A 76 -2.29 -8.48 10.91
N ASP A 77 -2.78 -8.79 9.70
CA ASP A 77 -4.16 -8.53 9.30
C ASP A 77 -5.20 -9.47 9.95
N GLU A 78 -4.76 -10.57 10.56
CA GLU A 78 -5.55 -11.67 11.11
C GLU A 78 -6.44 -12.44 10.10
N TRP A 79 -6.26 -12.23 8.80
CA TRP A 79 -7.01 -12.88 7.73
C TRP A 79 -6.32 -14.13 7.16
N ASN A 80 -5.06 -14.39 7.56
CA ASN A 80 -4.19 -15.45 7.04
C ASN A 80 -4.06 -15.41 5.51
N LEU A 81 -3.97 -14.21 4.94
CA LEU A 81 -3.84 -14.04 3.50
C LEU A 81 -2.42 -14.39 3.04
N PRO A 82 -2.29 -15.12 1.91
CA PRO A 82 -0.99 -15.28 1.28
C PRO A 82 -0.53 -13.96 0.66
N ILE A 83 0.79 -13.79 0.51
CA ILE A 83 1.40 -12.63 -0.17
C ILE A 83 0.81 -12.38 -1.58
N SER A 84 0.33 -13.43 -2.27
CA SER A 84 -0.28 -13.31 -3.59
C SER A 84 -1.54 -12.42 -3.59
N GLU A 85 -2.30 -12.34 -2.49
CA GLU A 85 -3.44 -11.42 -2.40
C GLU A 85 -3.00 -9.96 -2.33
N TYR A 86 -1.90 -9.68 -1.63
CA TYR A 86 -1.30 -8.35 -1.58
C TYR A 86 -0.64 -7.97 -2.90
N VAL A 87 0.02 -8.91 -3.58
CA VAL A 87 0.50 -8.72 -4.97
C VAL A 87 -0.67 -8.40 -5.91
N ASN A 88 -1.79 -9.12 -5.82
CA ASN A 88 -2.99 -8.84 -6.61
C ASN A 88 -3.62 -7.48 -6.27
N TYR A 89 -3.51 -7.04 -5.02
CA TYR A 89 -3.98 -5.73 -4.59
C TYR A 89 -3.07 -4.60 -5.12
N PHE A 90 -1.76 -4.77 -5.05
CA PHE A 90 -0.81 -3.83 -5.61
C PHE A 90 -0.94 -3.72 -7.14
N LYS A 91 -1.05 -4.85 -7.85
CA LYS A 91 -1.33 -4.89 -9.30
C LYS A 91 -2.55 -4.05 -9.68
N PHE A 92 -3.61 -4.16 -8.89
CA PHE A 92 -4.82 -3.35 -9.05
C PHE A 92 -4.55 -1.85 -8.83
N MET A 93 -3.89 -1.47 -7.73
CA MET A 93 -3.60 -0.07 -7.44
C MET A 93 -2.67 0.55 -8.50
N ALA A 94 -1.65 -0.18 -8.94
CA ALA A 94 -0.75 0.26 -10.00
C ALA A 94 -1.49 0.50 -11.31
N GLY A 95 -2.38 -0.42 -11.71
CA GLY A 95 -3.25 -0.22 -12.87
C GLY A 95 -4.09 1.06 -12.75
N VAL A 96 -4.73 1.28 -11.60
CA VAL A 96 -5.52 2.52 -11.39
C VAL A 96 -4.64 3.77 -11.42
N ALA A 97 -3.46 3.75 -10.82
CA ALA A 97 -2.54 4.89 -10.82
C ALA A 97 -2.08 5.23 -12.23
N HIS A 98 -1.61 4.22 -12.98
CA HIS A 98 -1.13 4.38 -14.34
C HIS A 98 -2.24 4.79 -15.31
N ASP A 99 -3.46 4.25 -15.18
CA ASP A 99 -4.63 4.69 -15.95
C ASP A 99 -5.00 6.16 -15.71
N ASN A 100 -4.63 6.71 -14.55
CA ASN A 100 -4.82 8.13 -14.20
C ASN A 100 -3.55 8.97 -14.45
N GLY A 101 -2.52 8.41 -15.09
CA GLY A 101 -1.30 9.13 -15.48
C GLY A 101 -0.40 9.53 -14.31
N ILE A 102 -0.49 8.84 -13.18
CA ILE A 102 0.33 9.11 -11.98
C ILE A 102 1.13 7.87 -11.57
N ALA A 103 2.29 8.08 -10.98
CA ALA A 103 3.17 7.00 -10.52
C ALA A 103 2.70 6.38 -9.18
N ILE A 104 3.19 5.19 -8.84
CA ILE A 104 2.91 4.48 -7.59
C ILE A 104 4.18 3.95 -6.91
N GLY A 105 4.26 4.13 -5.60
CA GLY A 105 5.32 3.56 -4.77
C GLY A 105 4.94 2.20 -4.16
N LEU A 106 5.91 1.31 -3.98
CA LEU A 106 5.78 0.20 -3.01
C LEU A 106 6.32 0.67 -1.66
N LYS A 107 5.45 0.76 -0.66
CA LYS A 107 5.81 1.09 0.72
C LYS A 107 6.15 -0.20 1.47
N ASN A 108 7.38 -0.30 1.98
CA ASN A 108 7.91 -1.51 2.62
C ASN A 108 7.64 -2.77 1.75
N SER A 109 7.05 -3.83 2.31
CA SER A 109 6.63 -5.05 1.58
C SER A 109 7.67 -5.63 0.61
N MET A 110 8.94 -5.66 1.02
CA MET A 110 10.08 -6.02 0.17
C MET A 110 9.93 -7.39 -0.49
N ASP A 111 9.27 -8.33 0.18
CA ASP A 111 9.00 -9.68 -0.35
C ASP A 111 8.15 -9.66 -1.63
N MET A 112 7.40 -8.59 -1.89
CA MET A 112 6.60 -8.42 -3.10
C MET A 112 7.42 -7.93 -4.30
N ILE A 113 8.62 -7.37 -4.08
CA ILE A 113 9.44 -6.74 -5.14
C ILE A 113 9.59 -7.67 -6.36
N PRO A 114 9.93 -8.97 -6.25
CA PRO A 114 10.08 -9.84 -7.42
C PRO A 114 8.82 -9.92 -8.31
N GLU A 115 7.63 -9.76 -7.74
CA GLU A 115 6.35 -9.84 -8.47
C GLU A 115 5.80 -8.50 -8.95
N VAL A 116 6.24 -7.39 -8.35
CA VAL A 116 5.69 -6.05 -8.63
C VAL A 116 6.72 -5.06 -9.16
N LEU A 117 8.00 -5.44 -9.27
CA LEU A 117 9.08 -4.56 -9.71
C LEU A 117 8.76 -3.87 -11.04
N SER A 118 8.15 -4.55 -12.00
CA SER A 118 7.80 -3.94 -13.29
C SER A 118 6.64 -2.95 -13.22
N LEU A 119 5.87 -2.94 -12.13
CA LEU A 119 4.64 -2.16 -11.94
C LEU A 119 4.82 -0.97 -10.99
N MET A 120 5.72 -1.07 -10.02
CA MET A 120 6.05 0.05 -9.13
C MET A 120 6.95 1.06 -9.84
N ASP A 121 6.86 2.35 -9.51
CA ASP A 121 7.70 3.41 -10.09
C ASP A 121 8.86 3.81 -9.17
N PHE A 122 8.69 3.58 -7.86
CA PHE A 122 9.68 3.80 -6.81
C PHE A 122 9.35 2.94 -5.59
N ALA A 123 10.28 2.83 -4.66
CA ALA A 123 10.03 2.29 -3.33
C ALA A 123 10.02 3.41 -2.28
N VAL A 124 9.25 3.21 -1.22
CA VAL A 124 9.37 3.98 0.04
C VAL A 124 9.71 2.98 1.12
N ASN A 125 10.78 3.24 1.85
CA ASN A 125 11.23 2.39 2.94
C ASN A 125 11.26 3.18 4.25
N GLU A 126 10.84 2.54 5.33
CA GLU A 126 11.12 3.00 6.68
C GLU A 126 12.23 2.13 7.30
N GLU A 127 13.26 2.78 7.81
CA GLU A 127 14.24 2.18 8.73
C GLU A 127 15.11 1.02 8.21
N CYS A 128 15.34 0.86 6.89
CA CYS A 128 16.14 -0.29 6.42
C CYS A 128 17.56 -0.33 6.99
N HIS A 129 18.12 0.84 7.33
CA HIS A 129 19.44 0.93 7.97
C HIS A 129 19.42 0.41 9.40
N ALA A 130 18.36 0.68 10.16
CA ALA A 130 18.21 0.21 11.53
C ALA A 130 17.93 -1.30 11.57
N MET A 131 17.17 -1.79 10.60
CA MET A 131 16.76 -3.19 10.47
C MET A 131 17.76 -4.06 9.68
N ASN A 132 18.83 -3.45 9.15
CA ASN A 132 19.85 -4.11 8.31
C ASN A 132 19.25 -4.85 7.11
N GLU A 133 18.28 -4.22 6.44
CA GLU A 133 17.52 -4.81 5.33
C GLU A 133 17.67 -4.03 4.01
N CYS A 134 18.49 -2.97 3.95
CA CYS A 134 18.60 -2.14 2.74
C CYS A 134 18.98 -2.91 1.47
N GLY A 135 19.68 -4.04 1.61
CA GLY A 135 20.06 -4.90 0.47
C GLY A 135 18.84 -5.48 -0.27
N THR A 136 17.68 -5.61 0.37
CA THR A 136 16.46 -6.12 -0.28
C THR A 136 15.93 -5.18 -1.36
N TYR A 137 16.32 -3.90 -1.34
CA TYR A 137 15.96 -2.90 -2.34
C TYR A 137 16.95 -2.81 -3.51
N GLU A 138 18.02 -3.61 -3.54
CA GLU A 138 18.97 -3.65 -4.67
C GLU A 138 18.28 -3.89 -6.03
N PRO A 139 17.31 -4.81 -6.19
CA PRO A 139 16.60 -4.97 -7.46
C PRO A 139 15.86 -3.70 -7.92
N VAL A 140 15.44 -2.84 -6.98
CA VAL A 140 14.76 -1.57 -7.28
C VAL A 140 15.76 -0.57 -7.88
N THR A 141 16.93 -0.43 -7.28
CA THR A 141 17.96 0.50 -7.77
C THR A 141 18.63 0.00 -9.05
N GLU A 142 18.85 -1.32 -9.20
CA GLU A 142 19.32 -1.94 -10.44
C GLU A 142 18.36 -1.73 -11.61
N ALA A 143 17.05 -1.70 -11.34
CA ALA A 143 16.02 -1.35 -12.33
C ALA A 143 15.96 0.16 -12.65
N GLY A 144 16.85 0.98 -12.08
CA GLY A 144 16.88 2.43 -12.26
C GLY A 144 15.77 3.18 -11.53
N LYS A 145 15.15 2.58 -10.51
CA LYS A 145 14.05 3.16 -9.74
C LYS A 145 14.55 3.73 -8.42
N ALA A 146 13.92 4.80 -7.96
CA ALA A 146 14.29 5.45 -6.71
C ALA A 146 13.80 4.64 -5.50
N VAL A 147 14.58 4.70 -4.41
CA VAL A 147 14.19 4.24 -3.08
C VAL A 147 14.21 5.46 -2.16
N PHE A 148 13.03 5.91 -1.72
CA PHE A 148 12.90 6.99 -0.75
C PHE A 148 12.96 6.40 0.66
N HIS A 149 14.13 6.51 1.30
CA HIS A 149 14.34 6.07 2.67
C HIS A 149 13.88 7.12 3.68
N VAL A 150 13.18 6.68 4.72
CA VAL A 150 12.82 7.44 5.92
C VAL A 150 13.61 6.91 7.10
#